data_AF-A0A017RTL8-F1
#
_entry.id   AF-A0A017RTL8-F1
#
_cell.length_a   1.000
_cell.length_b   1.000
_cell.length_c   1.000
_cell.angle_alpha   90.00
_cell.angle_beta   90.00
_cell.angle_gamma   90.00
#
_symmetry.space_group_name_H-M   'P 1'
#
loop_
_entity.id
_entity.type
_entity.pdbx_description
1 polymer ?
#
loop_
_entity_poly.entity_id
_entity_poly.type
_entity_poly.pdbx_seq_one_letter_code
_entity_poly.pdbx_strand_id
1 'polypeptide(L)'
;MKKEKSIKMITIFTVICALVAFISLFSSYLLSLYLSHKLNIDTREAGSIGIIGGADGPTAIYLSGQSSSYLFTAIFALLTILGFIYLVVIKYKKNHN
;
A
#
# COMPACT_ATOMS: atom_id res chain seq x y z
N MET A 1 -32.55 -12.48 -1.81
CA MET A 1 -31.58 -12.67 -2.92
C MET A 1 -30.72 -11.43 -3.26
N LYS A 2 -31.28 -10.28 -3.67
CA LYS A 2 -30.48 -9.11 -4.10
C LYS A 2 -29.49 -8.58 -3.03
N LYS A 3 -29.93 -8.51 -1.76
CA LYS A 3 -29.15 -7.98 -0.64
C LYS A 3 -27.94 -8.86 -0.28
N GLU A 4 -28.10 -10.18 -0.31
CA GLU A 4 -27.01 -11.14 -0.04
C GLU A 4 -25.96 -11.15 -1.16
N LYS A 5 -26.39 -11.00 -2.43
CA LYS A 5 -25.47 -10.88 -3.56
C LYS A 5 -24.62 -9.61 -3.45
N SER A 6 -25.21 -8.51 -2.99
CA SER A 6 -24.52 -7.25 -2.77
C SER A 6 -23.49 -7.34 -1.61
N ILE A 7 -23.83 -8.00 -0.51
CA ILE A 7 -22.88 -8.23 0.60
C ILE A 7 -21.68 -9.06 0.13
N LYS A 8 -21.90 -10.15 -0.62
CA LYS A 8 -20.80 -10.97 -1.18
C LYS A 8 -19.86 -10.14 -2.06
N MET A 9 -20.41 -9.26 -2.90
CA MET A 9 -19.61 -8.38 -3.75
C MET A 9 -18.76 -7.42 -2.93
N ILE A 10 -19.32 -6.83 -1.87
CA ILE A 10 -18.61 -5.92 -0.96
C ILE A 10 -17.49 -6.66 -0.20
N THR A 11 -17.72 -7.90 0.23
CA THR A 11 -16.66 -8.73 0.84
C THR A 11 -15.51 -8.97 -0.12
N ILE A 12 -15.79 -9.36 -1.36
CA ILE A 12 -14.74 -9.61 -2.37
C ILE A 12 -13.93 -8.33 -2.60
N PHE A 13 -14.61 -7.19 -2.77
CA PHE A 13 -13.95 -5.90 -2.94
C PHE A 13 -13.05 -5.53 -1.75
N THR A 14 -13.55 -5.70 -0.52
CA THR A 14 -12.79 -5.42 0.71
C THR A 14 -11.55 -6.30 0.81
N VAL A 15 -11.65 -7.59 0.46
CA VAL A 15 -10.51 -8.52 0.46
C VAL A 15 -9.45 -8.12 -0.57
N ILE A 16 -9.88 -7.69 -1.76
CA ILE A 16 -8.95 -7.20 -2.80
C ILE A 16 -8.22 -5.95 -2.30
N CYS A 17 -8.94 -4.98 -1.72
CA CYS A 17 -8.31 -3.78 -1.16
C CYS A 17 -7.31 -4.12 -0.06
N ALA A 18 -7.63 -5.08 0.82
CA ALA A 18 -6.72 -5.54 1.87
C ALA A 18 -5.44 -6.14 1.30
N LEU A 19 -5.56 -7.00 0.28
CA LEU A 19 -4.42 -7.60 -0.42
C LEU A 19 -3.53 -6.54 -1.09
N VAL A 20 -4.13 -5.56 -1.76
CA VAL A 20 -3.39 -4.46 -2.40
C VAL A 20 -2.66 -3.62 -1.35
N ALA A 21 -3.31 -3.26 -0.25
CA ALA A 21 -2.68 -2.50 0.84
C ALA A 21 -1.50 -3.27 1.45
N PHE A 22 -1.68 -4.59 1.67
CA PHE A 22 -0.63 -5.45 2.21
C PHE A 22 0.58 -5.52 1.28
N ILE A 23 0.37 -5.80 -0.01
CA ILE A 23 1.46 -5.84 -1.01
C ILE A 23 2.15 -4.48 -1.09
N SER A 24 1.40 -3.38 -1.07
CA SER A 24 1.96 -2.03 -1.15
C SER A 24 2.86 -1.69 0.03
N LEU A 25 2.52 -2.16 1.24
CA LEU A 25 3.33 -1.97 2.45
C LEU A 25 4.73 -2.61 2.32
N PHE A 26 4.80 -3.81 1.75
CA PHE A 26 6.06 -4.55 1.60
C PHE A 26 6.80 -4.27 0.28
N SER A 27 6.13 -3.65 -0.69
CA SER A 27 6.67 -3.36 -2.02
C SER A 27 7.98 -2.59 -1.98
N SER A 28 8.08 -1.54 -1.15
CA SER A 28 9.31 -0.74 -1.02
C SER A 28 10.50 -1.56 -0.51
N TYR A 29 10.26 -2.44 0.46
CA TYR A 29 11.31 -3.32 1.01
C TYR A 29 11.74 -4.39 0.01
N LEU A 30 10.76 -5.06 -0.63
CA LEU A 30 11.02 -6.09 -1.64
C LEU A 30 11.74 -5.53 -2.86
N LEU A 31 11.37 -4.32 -3.30
CA LEU A 31 12.02 -3.62 -4.41
C LEU A 31 13.47 -3.28 -4.06
N SER A 32 13.72 -2.78 -2.85
CA SER A 32 15.08 -2.48 -2.38
C SER A 32 15.96 -3.73 -2.35
N LEU A 33 15.44 -4.84 -1.81
CA LEU A 33 16.16 -6.12 -1.75
C LEU A 33 16.43 -6.68 -3.16
N TYR A 34 15.44 -6.61 -4.05
CA TYR A 34 15.58 -7.04 -5.45
C TYR A 34 16.65 -6.22 -6.20
N LEU A 35 16.64 -4.90 -6.06
CA LEU A 35 17.65 -4.04 -6.68
C LEU A 35 19.04 -4.32 -6.13
N SER A 36 19.17 -4.51 -4.81
CA SER A 36 20.46 -4.82 -4.18
C SER A 36 21.02 -6.15 -4.70
N HIS A 37 20.19 -7.19 -4.79
CA HIS A 37 20.61 -8.49 -5.33
C HIS A 37 20.97 -8.42 -6.83
N LYS A 38 20.20 -7.67 -7.64
CA LYS A 38 20.42 -7.62 -9.10
C LYS A 38 21.60 -6.73 -9.48
N LEU A 39 21.79 -5.61 -8.79
CA LEU A 39 22.83 -4.63 -9.11
C LEU A 39 24.11 -4.83 -8.30
N ASN A 40 24.10 -5.75 -7.33
CA ASN A 40 25.20 -5.96 -6.37
C ASN A 40 25.62 -4.65 -5.66
N ILE A 41 24.67 -3.71 -5.57
CA ILE A 41 24.86 -2.43 -4.89
C ILE A 41 24.51 -2.70 -3.42
N ASP A 42 25.50 -2.53 -2.56
CA ASP A 42 25.26 -2.47 -1.13
C ASP A 42 24.32 -1.29 -0.88
N THR A 43 23.15 -1.54 -0.29
CA THR A 43 22.14 -0.50 -0.03
C THR A 43 22.69 0.69 0.78
N ARG A 44 23.81 0.48 1.50
CA ARG A 44 24.57 1.53 2.19
C ARG A 44 25.30 2.48 1.23
N GLU A 45 25.77 1.97 0.10
CA GLU A 45 26.50 2.72 -0.94
C GLU A 45 25.55 3.38 -1.94
N ALA A 46 24.36 2.82 -2.17
CA ALA A 46 23.30 3.47 -2.97
C ALA A 46 22.92 4.86 -2.44
N GLY A 47 22.93 5.04 -1.11
CA GLY A 47 22.73 6.34 -0.47
C GLY A 47 23.82 7.35 -0.83
N SER A 48 25.09 6.93 -0.87
CA SER A 48 26.20 7.82 -1.26
C SER A 48 26.25 8.08 -2.77
N ILE A 49 25.80 7.12 -3.60
CA ILE A 49 25.66 7.32 -5.06
C ILE A 49 24.59 8.39 -5.36
N GLY A 50 23.50 8.43 -4.60
CA GLY A 50 22.50 9.50 -4.69
C GLY A 50 23.03 10.88 -4.26
N ILE A 51 23.96 10.92 -3.29
CA ILE A 51 24.63 12.16 -2.84
C ILE A 51 25.67 12.66 -3.85
N ILE A 52 26.36 11.75 -4.56
CA ILE A 52 27.33 12.11 -5.61
C ILE A 52 26.64 12.44 -6.95
N GLY A 53 25.58 11.72 -7.31
CA GLY A 53 24.76 11.99 -8.51
C GLY A 53 23.75 13.13 -8.36
N GLY A 54 23.56 13.61 -7.12
CA GLY A 54 22.67 14.71 -6.73
C GLY A 54 23.42 16.00 -6.45
N ALA A 55 24.37 16.40 -7.31
CA ALA A 55 25.04 17.71 -7.21
C ALA A 55 24.03 18.87 -7.19
N ASP A 56 22.82 18.65 -7.73
CA ASP A 56 21.64 19.47 -7.52
C ASP A 56 20.76 18.91 -6.37
N GLY A 57 21.27 19.06 -5.15
CA GLY A 57 20.64 18.55 -3.92
C GLY A 57 19.18 18.99 -3.72
N PRO A 58 18.80 20.26 -3.97
CA PRO A 58 17.41 20.71 -3.85
C PRO A 58 16.45 19.96 -4.79
N THR A 59 16.87 19.68 -6.02
CA THR A 59 16.04 18.94 -6.99
C THR A 59 15.91 17.47 -6.61
N ALA A 60 16.97 16.84 -6.11
CA ALA A 60 16.91 15.46 -5.62
C ALA A 60 15.98 15.31 -4.41
N ILE A 61 15.99 16.29 -3.49
CA ILE A 61 15.05 16.36 -2.36
C ILE A 61 13.62 16.59 -2.85
N TYR A 62 13.41 17.50 -3.80
CA TYR A 62 12.10 17.76 -4.37
C TYR A 62 11.51 16.52 -5.07
N LEU A 63 12.33 15.79 -5.84
CA LEU A 63 11.89 14.58 -6.55
C LEU A 63 11.60 13.41 -5.60
N SER A 64 12.43 13.22 -4.56
CA SER A 64 12.25 12.14 -3.56
C SER A 64 11.08 12.41 -2.61
N GLY A 65 10.77 13.68 -2.32
CA GLY A 65 9.60 14.10 -1.54
C GLY A 65 8.26 13.86 -2.24
N GLN A 66 8.26 13.71 -3.57
CA GLN A 66 7.06 13.47 -4.38
C GLN A 66 6.56 12.02 -4.35
N SER A 67 7.18 11.14 -3.55
CA SER A 67 6.86 9.71 -3.54
C SER A 67 5.48 9.43 -2.90
N SER A 68 4.46 9.50 -3.76
CA SER A 68 3.03 9.26 -3.52
C SER A 68 2.69 7.82 -3.07
N SER A 69 3.67 6.92 -3.01
CA SER A 69 3.45 5.50 -2.64
C SER A 69 2.76 5.34 -1.27
N TYR A 70 3.03 6.25 -0.33
CA TYR A 70 2.37 6.24 0.99
C TYR A 70 0.88 6.64 0.90
N LEU A 71 0.54 7.62 0.05
CA LEU A 71 -0.85 8.06 -0.13
C LEU A 71 -1.70 6.96 -0.75
N PHE A 72 -1.17 6.26 -1.77
CA PHE A 72 -1.84 5.13 -2.38
C PHE A 72 -2.12 4.02 -1.35
N THR A 73 -1.12 3.65 -0.55
CA THR A 73 -1.26 2.65 0.51
C THR A 73 -2.28 3.09 1.56
N ALA A 74 -2.25 4.36 1.96
CA ALA A 74 -3.18 4.93 2.94
C ALA A 74 -4.64 4.88 2.46
N ILE A 75 -4.90 5.20 1.19
CA ILE A 75 -6.25 5.16 0.60
C ILE A 75 -6.81 3.73 0.65
N PHE A 76 -6.03 2.74 0.20
CA PHE A 76 -6.47 1.35 0.19
C PHE A 76 -6.64 0.77 1.60
N ALA A 77 -5.78 1.17 2.54
CA ALA A 77 -5.93 0.80 3.95
C ALA A 77 -7.23 1.37 4.53
N LEU A 78 -7.56 2.63 4.26
CA LEU A 78 -8.78 3.28 4.74
C LEU A 78 -10.04 2.62 4.14
N LEU A 79 -10.04 2.34 2.83
CA LEU A 79 -11.12 1.59 2.18
C LEU A 79 -11.33 0.20 2.81
N THR A 80 -10.24 -0.47 3.17
CA THR A 80 -10.29 -1.79 3.83
C THR A 80 -10.94 -1.70 5.21
N ILE A 81 -10.55 -0.71 6.01
CA ILE A 81 -11.12 -0.47 7.34
C ILE A 81 -12.62 -0.18 7.22
N LEU A 82 -13.02 0.69 6.30
CA LEU A 82 -14.41 1.07 6.10
C LEU A 82 -15.27 -0.13 5.63
N GLY A 83 -14.75 -0.93 4.70
CA GLY A 83 -15.40 -2.17 4.24
C GLY A 83 -15.56 -3.21 5.36
N PHE A 84 -14.54 -3.34 6.23
CA PHE A 84 -14.59 -4.23 7.38
C PHE A 84 -15.64 -3.79 8.40
N ILE A 85 -15.66 -2.50 8.77
CA ILE A 85 -16.67 -1.94 9.68
C ILE A 85 -18.09 -2.19 9.15
N TYR A 86 -18.31 -1.93 7.85
CA TYR A 86 -19.60 -2.16 7.22
C TYR A 86 -20.05 -3.63 7.31
N LEU A 87 -19.14 -4.58 7.07
CA LEU A 87 -19.41 -6.01 7.21
C LEU A 87 -19.74 -6.41 8.65
N VAL A 88 -19.01 -5.88 9.64
CA VAL A 88 -19.26 -6.13 11.06
C VAL A 88 -20.65 -5.61 11.47
N VAL A 89 -21.01 -4.39 11.08
CA VAL A 89 -22.32 -3.80 11.37
C VAL A 89 -23.45 -4.63 10.77
N ILE A 90 -23.31 -5.08 9.52
CA ILE A 90 -24.30 -5.94 8.87
C ILE A 90 -24.43 -7.29 9.59
N LYS A 91 -23.30 -7.90 9.96
CA LYS A 91 -23.30 -9.17 10.67
C LYS A 91 -23.97 -9.04 12.04
N TYR A 92 -23.68 -7.96 12.76
CA TYR A 92 -24.33 -7.66 14.04
C TYR A 92 -25.84 -7.50 13.89
N LYS A 93 -26.29 -6.68 12.91
CA LYS A 93 -27.72 -6.45 12.63
C LYS A 93 -28.46 -7.72 12.23
N LYS A 94 -27.81 -8.63 11.48
CA LYS A 94 -28.40 -9.93 11.11
C LYS A 94 -28.54 -10.87 12.31
N ASN A 95 -27.69 -10.74 13.33
CA ASN A 95 -27.69 -11.62 14.49
C ASN A 95 -28.66 -11.15 15.61
N HIS A 96 -29.14 -9.92 15.54
CA HIS A 96 -30.06 -9.28 16.50
C HIS A 96 -31.46 -9.01 15.94
N ASN A 97 -31.80 -9.62 14.80
CA ASN A 97 -33.11 -9.53 14.14
C ASN A 97 -33.51 -10.91 13.63
#